data_AF-A0A7J2HXM1-F1
#
_entry.id   AF-A0A7J2HXM1-F1
#
_cell.length_a   1.000
_cell.length_b   1.000
_cell.length_c   1.000
_cell.angle_alpha   90.00
_cell.angle_beta   90.00
_cell.angle_gamma   90.00
#
_symmetry.space_group_name_H-M   'P 1'
#
loop_
_entity.id
_entity.type
_entity.pdbx_description
1 polymer ?
#
loop_
_entity_poly.entity_id
_entity_poly.type
_entity_poly.pdbx_seq_one_letter_code
_entity_poly.pdbx_strand_id
1 'polypeptide(L)'
;MEGEKLIQFLRKQIDLENEIVEEGNRSVEGIRNELVRELIRGIALDSMKRANMLRATIALLSGAKIFLTEEREKISDQIKRHIELEKTAMETYSSLLDQVLDERVKLLLDYILKDEKRHHQLLLRIDSTIVRAGTLREKDAWDMFWRYSVFHGLQEVDHRVN
;
A
#
# COMPACT_ATOMS: atom_id res chain seq x y z
N MET A 1 8.25 6.65 -22.58
CA MET A 1 7.02 6.00 -23.08
C MET A 1 5.95 7.07 -23.26
N GLU A 2 5.21 7.07 -24.37
CA GLU A 2 4.03 7.93 -24.57
C GLU A 2 2.93 7.58 -23.56
N GLY A 3 2.08 8.55 -23.20
CA GLY A 3 1.07 8.40 -22.14
C GLY A 3 0.10 7.22 -22.37
N GLU A 4 -0.31 6.99 -23.61
CA GLU A 4 -1.22 5.89 -23.96
C GLU A 4 -0.55 4.51 -23.83
N LYS A 5 0.72 4.40 -24.25
CA LYS A 5 1.53 3.18 -24.06
C LYS A 5 1.75 2.86 -22.58
N LEU A 6 1.94 3.89 -21.75
CA LEU A 6 2.04 3.73 -20.30
C LEU A 6 0.73 3.24 -19.68
N ILE A 7 -0.41 3.83 -20.05
CA ILE A 7 -1.72 3.40 -19.54
C ILE A 7 -2.02 1.94 -19.94
N GLN A 8 -1.71 1.55 -21.18
CA GLN A 8 -1.87 0.16 -21.62
C GLN A 8 -1.00 -0.80 -20.81
N PHE A 9 0.26 -0.44 -20.53
CA PHE A 9 1.13 -1.22 -19.66
C PHE A 9 0.53 -1.38 -18.26
N LEU A 10 0.07 -0.29 -17.64
CA LEU A 10 -0.53 -0.32 -16.30
C LEU A 10 -1.78 -1.20 -16.25
N ARG A 11 -2.62 -1.20 -17.29
CA ARG A 11 -3.80 -2.09 -17.38
C ARG A 11 -3.39 -3.56 -17.40
N LYS A 12 -2.40 -3.93 -18.21
CA LYS A 12 -1.88 -5.31 -18.22
C LYS A 12 -1.32 -5.74 -16.88
N GLN A 13 -0.67 -4.83 -16.15
CA GLN A 13 -0.19 -5.11 -14.80
C GLN A 13 -1.35 -5.30 -13.82
N ILE A 14 -2.43 -4.52 -13.92
CA ILE A 14 -3.64 -4.74 -13.11
C ILE A 14 -4.23 -6.13 -13.38
N ASP A 15 -4.29 -6.55 -14.64
CA ASP A 15 -4.82 -7.87 -15.01
C ASP A 15 -3.98 -8.99 -14.39
N LEU A 16 -2.64 -8.89 -14.48
CA LEU A 16 -1.72 -9.82 -13.86
C LEU A 16 -1.86 -9.88 -12.33
N GLU A 17 -1.96 -8.72 -11.67
CA GLU A 17 -2.14 -8.68 -10.21
C GLU A 17 -3.47 -9.32 -9.79
N ASN A 18 -4.56 -9.12 -10.55
CA ASN A 18 -5.84 -9.79 -10.26
C ASN A 18 -5.75 -11.31 -10.47
N GLU A 19 -5.04 -11.77 -11.50
CA GLU A 19 -4.79 -13.21 -11.71
C GLU A 19 -4.04 -13.83 -10.53
N ILE A 20 -3.02 -13.13 -9.99
CA ILE A 20 -2.31 -13.57 -8.78
C ILE A 20 -3.26 -13.66 -7.57
N VAL A 21 -4.19 -12.72 -7.41
CA VAL A 21 -5.20 -12.76 -6.35
C VAL A 21 -6.09 -14.00 -6.49
N GLU A 22 -6.58 -14.26 -7.70
CA GLU A 22 -7.46 -15.40 -7.98
C GLU A 22 -6.75 -16.74 -7.74
N GLU A 23 -5.55 -16.91 -8.31
CA GLU A 23 -4.74 -18.12 -8.14
C GLU A 23 -4.32 -18.32 -6.67
N GLY A 24 -3.92 -17.24 -5.99
CA GLY A 24 -3.58 -17.29 -4.56
C GLY A 24 -4.75 -17.80 -3.71
N ASN A 25 -5.95 -17.26 -3.91
CA ASN A 25 -7.13 -17.70 -3.18
C ASN A 25 -7.57 -19.13 -3.54
N ARG A 26 -7.51 -19.50 -4.82
CA ARG A 26 -7.86 -20.86 -5.28
C ARG A 26 -6.88 -21.91 -4.74
N SER A 27 -5.58 -21.59 -4.69
CA SER A 27 -4.53 -22.51 -4.24
C SER A 27 -4.67 -22.96 -2.78
N VAL A 28 -5.43 -22.21 -1.98
CA VAL A 28 -5.69 -22.54 -0.57
C VAL A 28 -7.07 -23.13 -0.31
N GLU A 29 -7.87 -23.38 -1.35
CA GLU A 29 -9.14 -24.08 -1.22
C GLU A 29 -8.91 -25.51 -0.69
N GLY A 30 -9.62 -25.87 0.38
CA GLY A 30 -9.47 -27.17 1.03
C GLY A 30 -8.17 -27.34 1.86
N ILE A 31 -7.28 -26.33 1.89
CA ILE A 31 -6.08 -26.39 2.73
C ILE A 31 -6.44 -26.20 4.20
N ARG A 32 -6.22 -27.26 4.98
CA ARG A 32 -6.47 -27.28 6.43
C ARG A 32 -5.38 -26.56 7.23
N ASN A 33 -4.14 -26.55 6.74
CA ASN A 33 -3.03 -25.88 7.40
C ASN A 33 -3.23 -24.37 7.39
N GLU A 34 -3.56 -23.81 8.54
CA GLU A 34 -3.87 -22.39 8.71
C GLU A 34 -2.68 -21.48 8.42
N LEU A 35 -1.48 -21.83 8.88
CA LEU A 35 -0.28 -21.02 8.62
C LEU A 35 -0.04 -20.84 7.12
N VAL A 36 -0.06 -21.92 6.35
CA VAL A 36 0.14 -21.86 4.89
C VAL A 36 -0.98 -21.09 4.21
N ARG A 37 -2.23 -21.34 4.62
CA ARG A 37 -3.41 -20.67 4.06
C ARG A 37 -3.35 -19.15 4.26
N GLU A 38 -3.07 -18.69 5.46
CA GLU A 38 -3.07 -17.26 5.76
C GLU A 38 -1.86 -16.53 5.16
N LEU A 39 -0.69 -17.18 5.06
CA LEU A 39 0.47 -16.60 4.36
C LEU A 39 0.18 -16.38 2.86
N ILE A 40 -0.41 -17.37 2.18
CA ILE A 40 -0.75 -17.24 0.76
C ILE A 40 -1.85 -16.19 0.55
N ARG A 41 -2.86 -16.14 1.43
CA ARG A 41 -3.87 -15.07 1.40
C ARG A 41 -3.27 -13.69 1.61
N GLY A 42 -2.28 -13.56 2.51
CA GLY A 42 -1.54 -12.31 2.69
C GLY A 42 -0.88 -11.83 1.39
N ILE A 43 -0.23 -12.75 0.65
CA ILE A 43 0.37 -12.44 -0.66
C ILE A 43 -0.70 -12.01 -1.68
N ALA A 44 -1.87 -12.66 -1.68
CA ALA A 44 -2.99 -12.26 -2.52
C ALA A 44 -3.48 -10.84 -2.15
N LEU A 45 -3.64 -10.53 -0.87
CA LEU A 45 -4.02 -9.19 -0.41
C LEU A 45 -3.00 -8.11 -0.82
N ASP A 46 -1.70 -8.42 -0.75
CA ASP A 46 -0.65 -7.52 -1.23
C ASP A 46 -0.72 -7.28 -2.75
N SER A 47 -1.13 -8.29 -3.52
CA SER A 47 -1.34 -8.17 -4.97
C SER A 47 -2.56 -7.29 -5.28
N MET A 48 -3.64 -7.45 -4.51
CA MET A 48 -4.81 -6.57 -4.58
C MET A 48 -4.46 -5.11 -4.21
N LYS A 49 -3.61 -4.91 -3.19
CA LYS A 49 -3.06 -3.58 -2.84
C LYS A 49 -2.35 -2.95 -4.05
N ARG A 50 -1.48 -3.69 -4.74
CA ARG A 50 -0.79 -3.20 -5.95
C ARG A 50 -1.74 -2.89 -7.10
N ALA A 51 -2.73 -3.75 -7.37
CA ALA A 51 -3.76 -3.48 -8.38
C ALA A 51 -4.50 -2.15 -8.11
N ASN A 52 -4.85 -1.87 -6.85
CA ASN A 52 -5.49 -0.61 -6.46
C ASN A 52 -4.58 0.61 -6.71
N MET A 53 -3.29 0.51 -6.38
CA MET A 53 -2.31 1.58 -6.63
C MET A 53 -2.12 1.86 -8.13
N LEU A 54 -2.12 0.80 -8.96
CA LEU A 54 -2.04 0.94 -10.41
C LEU A 54 -3.30 1.61 -10.98
N ARG A 55 -4.49 1.27 -10.48
CA ARG A 55 -5.75 1.95 -10.85
C ARG A 55 -5.72 3.44 -10.47
N ALA A 56 -5.23 3.76 -9.27
CA ALA A 56 -5.06 5.15 -8.84
C ALA A 56 -4.09 5.93 -9.76
N THR A 57 -3.01 5.27 -10.22
CA THR A 57 -2.05 5.85 -11.17
C THR A 57 -2.70 6.14 -12.53
N ILE A 58 -3.53 5.23 -13.05
CA ILE A 58 -4.28 5.45 -14.30
C ILE A 58 -5.25 6.62 -14.14
N ALA A 59 -5.99 6.70 -13.02
CA ALA A 59 -6.91 7.80 -12.75
C ALA A 59 -6.19 9.15 -12.75
N LEU A 60 -5.04 9.22 -12.09
CA LEU A 60 -4.16 10.40 -12.10
C LEU A 60 -3.74 10.79 -13.52
N LEU A 61 -3.19 9.86 -14.30
CA LEU A 61 -2.75 10.11 -15.67
C LEU A 61 -3.90 10.52 -16.61
N SER A 62 -5.13 10.15 -16.26
CA SER A 62 -6.34 10.50 -17.00
C SER A 62 -6.96 11.83 -16.56
N GLY A 63 -6.31 12.56 -15.63
CA GLY A 63 -6.74 13.88 -15.17
C GLY A 63 -7.86 13.85 -14.15
N ALA A 64 -7.99 12.78 -13.35
CA ALA A 64 -8.91 12.75 -12.22
C ALA A 64 -8.63 13.92 -11.26
N LYS A 65 -9.65 14.73 -10.99
CA LYS A 65 -9.54 15.82 -10.03
C LYS A 65 -9.58 15.27 -8.61
N ILE A 66 -8.76 15.83 -7.73
CA ILE A 66 -8.85 15.56 -6.29
C ILE A 66 -10.17 16.16 -5.78
N PHE A 67 -11.12 15.28 -5.45
CA PHE A 67 -12.39 15.42 -4.69
C PHE A 67 -13.10 16.78 -4.64
N LEU A 68 -14.42 16.77 -4.85
CA LEU A 68 -15.29 17.89 -4.48
C LEU A 68 -15.28 18.10 -2.94
N THR A 69 -15.53 19.33 -2.48
CA THR A 69 -15.40 19.72 -1.05
C THR A 69 -16.10 18.78 -0.06
N GLU A 70 -17.25 18.22 -0.42
CA GLU A 70 -18.02 17.29 0.43
C GLU A 70 -17.35 15.92 0.60
N GLU A 71 -16.75 15.38 -0.48
CA GLU A 71 -16.04 14.09 -0.42
C GLU A 71 -14.75 14.21 0.40
N ARG A 72 -14.11 15.37 0.32
CA ARG A 72 -12.90 15.71 1.09
C ARG A 72 -13.16 15.72 2.60
N GLU A 73 -14.25 16.33 3.06
CA GLU A 73 -14.61 16.37 4.47
C GLU A 73 -14.91 14.96 5.01
N LYS A 74 -15.67 14.17 4.24
CA LYS A 74 -15.99 12.78 4.61
C LYS A 74 -14.75 11.89 4.75
N ILE A 75 -13.78 12.05 3.85
CA ILE A 75 -12.55 11.24 3.84
C ILE A 75 -11.54 11.72 4.90
N SER A 76 -11.50 13.01 5.22
CA SER A 76 -10.58 13.61 6.20
C SER A 76 -10.62 12.89 7.56
N ASP A 77 -11.81 12.71 8.12
CA ASP A 77 -11.95 12.12 9.46
C ASP A 77 -11.59 10.64 9.47
N GLN A 78 -11.86 9.94 8.36
CA GLN A 78 -11.46 8.55 8.19
C GLN A 78 -9.94 8.39 8.09
N ILE A 79 -9.25 9.28 7.36
CA ILE A 79 -7.78 9.28 7.26
C ILE A 79 -7.14 9.54 8.62
N LYS A 80 -7.60 10.56 9.35
CA LYS A 80 -7.08 10.85 10.69
C LYS A 80 -7.28 9.67 11.63
N ARG A 81 -8.45 9.03 11.58
CA ARG A 81 -8.70 7.82 12.36
C ARG A 81 -7.75 6.69 11.97
N HIS A 82 -7.50 6.48 10.68
CA HIS A 82 -6.52 5.49 10.21
C HIS A 82 -5.12 5.78 10.72
N ILE A 83 -4.64 7.03 10.66
CA ILE A 83 -3.31 7.43 11.18
C ILE A 83 -3.13 7.01 12.65
N GLU A 84 -4.16 7.22 13.48
CA GLU A 84 -4.11 6.81 14.90
C GLU A 84 -4.15 5.29 15.08
N LEU A 85 -4.91 4.57 14.26
CA LEU A 85 -4.95 3.10 14.28
C LEU A 85 -3.60 2.49 13.89
N GLU A 86 -2.99 3.00 12.83
CA GLU A 86 -1.66 2.59 12.34
C GLU A 86 -0.58 2.86 13.40
N LYS A 87 -0.63 4.03 14.05
CA LYS A 87 0.28 4.35 15.16
C LYS A 87 0.13 3.36 16.31
N THR A 88 -1.11 3.05 16.69
CA THR A 88 -1.39 2.05 17.74
C THR A 88 -0.84 0.68 17.35
N ALA A 89 -1.07 0.24 16.10
CA ALA A 89 -0.54 -1.02 15.59
C ALA A 89 1.00 -1.05 15.66
N MET A 90 1.67 -0.01 15.19
CA MET A 90 3.12 0.11 15.26
C MET A 90 3.67 0.01 16.70
N GLU A 91 3.05 0.71 17.66
CA GLU A 91 3.45 0.67 19.06
C GLU A 91 3.28 -0.74 19.65
N THR A 92 2.14 -1.38 19.38
CA THR A 92 1.85 -2.74 19.88
C THR A 92 2.79 -3.79 19.28
N TYR A 93 3.06 -3.76 17.97
CA TYR A 93 4.01 -4.68 17.34
C TYR A 93 5.45 -4.45 17.79
N SER A 94 5.86 -3.19 17.99
CA SER A 94 7.19 -2.89 18.52
C SER A 94 7.37 -3.45 19.93
N SER A 95 6.38 -3.24 20.81
CA SER A 95 6.42 -3.79 22.17
C SER A 95 6.41 -5.32 22.19
N LEU A 96 5.69 -5.97 21.26
CA LEU A 96 5.65 -7.42 21.17
C LEU A 96 6.97 -8.00 20.65
N LEU A 97 7.63 -7.35 19.70
CA LEU A 97 8.94 -7.76 19.18
C LEU A 97 10.01 -7.88 20.26
N ASP A 98 9.98 -7.00 21.26
CA ASP A 98 10.91 -7.02 22.40
C ASP A 98 10.69 -8.23 23.33
N GLN A 99 9.50 -8.84 23.30
CA GLN A 99 9.08 -9.89 24.23
C GLN A 99 9.08 -11.29 23.60
N VAL A 100 9.00 -11.39 22.27
CA VAL A 100 8.89 -12.68 21.57
C VAL A 100 10.26 -13.38 21.49
N LEU A 101 10.30 -14.65 21.90
CA LEU A 101 11.51 -15.47 21.79
C LEU A 101 11.59 -16.26 20.47
N ASP A 102 10.45 -16.58 19.84
CA ASP A 102 10.44 -17.33 18.58
C ASP A 102 10.87 -16.44 17.41
N GLU A 103 12.04 -16.74 16.84
CA GLU A 103 12.62 -15.98 15.73
C GLU A 103 11.75 -15.97 14.47
N ARG A 104 10.94 -17.00 14.23
CA ARG A 104 10.01 -17.03 13.07
C ARG A 104 8.88 -16.05 13.27
N VAL A 105 8.37 -15.95 14.51
CA VAL A 105 7.33 -14.98 14.87
C VAL A 105 7.90 -13.56 14.82
N LYS A 106 9.13 -13.33 15.31
CA LYS A 106 9.81 -12.04 15.16
C LYS A 106 9.93 -11.59 13.71
N LEU A 107 10.33 -12.48 12.80
CA LEU A 107 10.44 -12.15 11.38
C LEU A 107 9.09 -11.70 10.79
N LEU A 108 7.98 -12.38 11.14
CA LEU A 108 6.65 -11.99 10.69
C LEU A 108 6.20 -10.65 11.28
N LEU A 109 6.44 -10.43 12.58
CA LEU A 109 6.10 -9.17 13.26
C LEU A 109 6.91 -7.98 12.72
N ASP A 110 8.19 -8.19 12.40
CA ASP A 110 9.03 -7.17 11.76
C ASP A 110 8.55 -6.83 10.34
N TYR A 111 8.13 -7.84 9.55
CA TYR A 111 7.51 -7.62 8.24
C TYR A 111 6.24 -6.77 8.36
N ILE A 112 5.34 -7.12 9.28
CA ILE A 112 4.10 -6.36 9.51
C ILE A 112 4.42 -4.93 9.96
N LEU A 113 5.32 -4.76 10.94
CA LEU A 113 5.71 -3.43 11.43
C LEU A 113 6.30 -2.54 10.32
N LYS A 114 7.04 -3.12 9.38
CA LYS A 114 7.56 -2.40 8.21
C LYS A 114 6.44 -1.96 7.26
N ASP A 115 5.39 -2.75 7.09
CA ASP A 115 4.24 -2.37 6.26
C ASP A 115 3.43 -1.26 6.92
N GLU A 116 3.13 -1.34 8.23
CA GLU A 116 2.40 -0.28 8.94
C GLU A 116 3.15 1.06 8.93
N LYS A 117 4.50 1.04 9.05
CA LYS A 117 5.32 2.25 8.89
C LYS A 117 5.14 2.89 7.51
N ARG A 118 5.05 2.09 6.45
CA ARG A 118 4.83 2.57 5.08
C ARG A 118 3.41 3.10 4.91
N HIS A 119 2.40 2.38 5.42
CA HIS A 119 1.00 2.81 5.40
C HIS A 119 0.79 4.13 6.14
N HIS A 120 1.34 4.25 7.35
CA HIS A 120 1.27 5.47 8.16
C HIS A 120 1.89 6.67 7.43
N GLN A 121 3.08 6.50 6.83
CA GLN A 121 3.71 7.56 6.03
C GLN A 121 2.87 7.96 4.81
N LEU A 122 2.25 6.99 4.14
CA LEU A 122 1.36 7.26 3.02
C LEU A 122 0.15 8.09 3.48
N LEU A 123 -0.52 7.67 4.55
CA LEU A 123 -1.70 8.34 5.09
C LEU A 123 -1.40 9.77 5.56
N LEU A 124 -0.24 10.02 6.19
CA LEU A 124 0.18 11.37 6.56
C LEU A 124 0.34 12.29 5.33
N ARG A 125 0.76 11.75 4.19
CA ARG A 125 0.85 12.53 2.95
C ARG A 125 -0.50 12.74 2.30
N ILE A 126 -1.39 11.75 2.39
CA ILE A 126 -2.78 11.93 1.98
C ILE A 126 -3.42 13.03 2.85
N ASP A 127 -3.23 13.04 4.17
CA ASP A 127 -3.72 14.11 5.05
C ASP A 127 -3.15 15.49 4.66
N SER A 128 -1.84 15.60 4.46
CA SER A 128 -1.23 16.89 4.10
C SER A 128 -1.65 17.39 2.71
N THR A 129 -1.88 16.48 1.76
CA THR A 129 -2.27 16.78 0.37
C THR A 129 -3.78 17.00 0.22
N ILE A 130 -4.60 16.24 0.94
CA ILE A 130 -6.06 16.30 0.81
C ILE A 130 -6.65 17.23 1.86
N VAL A 131 -6.28 17.08 3.14
CA VAL A 131 -6.92 17.77 4.26
C VAL A 131 -6.31 19.16 4.54
N ARG A 132 -5.02 19.37 4.23
CA ARG A 132 -4.35 20.65 4.48
C ARG A 132 -4.14 21.54 3.25
N ALA A 133 -4.34 21.01 2.03
CA ALA A 133 -4.14 21.76 0.78
C ALA A 133 -5.28 22.73 0.41
N GLY A 134 -5.71 23.59 1.34
CA GLY A 134 -6.42 24.81 0.98
C GLY A 134 -5.56 25.81 0.17
N THR A 135 -4.28 25.49 -0.08
CA THR A 135 -3.25 26.44 -0.55
C THR A 135 -2.19 25.88 -1.50
N LEU A 136 -2.24 24.59 -1.90
CA LEU A 136 -1.29 24.01 -2.86
C LEU A 136 -1.98 23.72 -4.20
N ARG A 137 -1.33 24.02 -5.33
CA ARG A 137 -1.85 23.61 -6.64
C ARG A 137 -1.86 22.08 -6.70
N GLU A 138 -2.91 21.51 -7.27
CA GLU A 138 -3.11 20.05 -7.39
C GLU A 138 -1.85 19.31 -7.85
N LYS A 139 -1.14 19.86 -8.84
CA LYS A 139 0.14 19.34 -9.37
C LYS A 139 1.27 19.27 -8.33
N ASP A 140 1.39 20.27 -7.47
CA ASP A 140 2.47 20.35 -6.47
C ASP A 140 2.27 19.33 -5.34
N ALA A 141 1.01 19.04 -5.01
CA ALA A 141 0.65 18.04 -4.03
C ALA A 141 0.89 16.61 -4.57
N TRP A 142 0.65 16.38 -5.87
CA TRP A 142 0.95 15.13 -6.56
C TRP A 142 2.44 14.81 -6.68
N ASP A 143 3.26 15.79 -7.06
CA ASP A 143 4.72 15.61 -7.14
C ASP A 143 5.33 15.27 -5.77
N MET A 144 4.77 15.83 -4.69
CA MET A 144 5.20 15.55 -3.31
C MET A 144 4.72 14.19 -2.82
N PHE A 145 3.49 13.79 -3.12
CA PHE A 145 2.99 12.45 -2.80
C PHE A 145 3.85 11.38 -3.48
N TRP A 146 4.17 11.55 -4.77
CA TRP A 146 4.74 10.48 -5.57
C TRP A 146 6.25 10.29 -5.43
N ARG A 147 7.02 11.38 -5.29
CA ARG A 147 8.48 11.31 -5.05
C ARG A 147 8.85 10.46 -3.85
N TYR A 148 7.96 10.35 -2.88
CA TYR A 148 8.27 9.74 -1.62
C TYR A 148 7.47 8.46 -1.32
N SER A 149 6.34 8.16 -1.99
CA SER A 149 5.51 6.98 -1.65
C SER A 149 5.92 5.69 -2.38
N VAL A 150 6.57 5.76 -3.55
CA VAL A 150 7.01 4.55 -4.28
C VAL A 150 8.50 4.24 -4.19
N PHE A 151 9.37 5.21 -3.91
CA PHE A 151 10.82 5.02 -4.12
C PHE A 151 11.67 4.72 -2.88
N HIS A 152 11.11 4.52 -1.69
CA HIS A 152 11.89 4.13 -0.50
C HIS A 152 11.85 2.62 -0.20
N GLY A 153 11.42 1.79 -1.16
CA GLY A 153 11.52 0.32 -1.12
C GLY A 153 12.53 -0.29 -2.11
N LEU A 154 13.27 0.52 -2.88
CA LEU A 154 14.20 0.06 -3.92
C LEU A 154 15.68 0.22 -3.55
N GLN A 155 16.02 0.09 -2.27
CA GLN A 155 17.39 -0.20 -1.83
C GLN A 155 17.38 -1.42 -0.91
N GLU A 156 17.26 -2.59 -1.52
CA GLU A 156 17.92 -3.86 -1.13
C GLU A 156 17.41 -4.96 -2.06
N VAL A 157 17.85 -4.91 -3.31
CA VAL A 157 17.93 -6.12 -4.15
C VAL A 157 19.36 -6.14 -4.69
N ASP A 158 20.28 -6.68 -3.89
CA ASP A 158 21.59 -7.10 -4.39
C ASP A 158 21.33 -8.27 -5.36
N HIS A 159 21.30 -7.96 -6.65
CA HIS A 159 21.30 -8.98 -7.69
C HIS A 159 22.69 -9.63 -7.73
N ARG A 160 22.91 -10.60 -6.84
CA ARG A 160 23.86 -11.68 -7.08
C ARG A 160 23.09 -12.97 -7.26
N VAL A 161 22.67 -13.19 -8.50
CA VAL A 161 22.34 -14.53 -8.99
C VAL A 161 23.55 -14.99 -9.79
N ASN A 162 24.18 -16.07 -9.32
CA ASN A 162 25.14 -16.88 -10.07
C ASN A 162 24.45 -17.54 -11.26
#